data_AF-A0A529NWY8-F1
#
_entry.id   AF-A0A529NWY8-F1
#
_cell.length_a   1.000
_cell.length_b   1.000
_cell.length_c   1.000
_cell.angle_alpha   90.00
_cell.angle_beta   90.00
_cell.angle_gamma   90.00
#
_symmetry.space_group_name_H-M   'P 1'
#
loop_
_entity.id
_entity.type
_entity.pdbx_description
1 polymer ?
#
loop_
_entity_poly.entity_id
_entity_poly.type
_entity_poly.pdbx_seq_one_letter_code
_entity_poly.pdbx_strand_id
1 'polypeptide(L)' 'MRSILTALTSAMLLAAASSAALAEEELSLYNWGNYTSPELLEKFKKETGIKVTVTDYDSNDTALSKVRAGGSGFD' A
#
# COMPACT_ATOMS: atom_id res chain seq x y z
N MET A 1 -9.06 -43.34 -15.90
CA MET A 1 -8.32 -42.35 -16.71
C MET A 1 -9.06 -41.02 -16.84
N ARG A 2 -10.35 -40.97 -17.23
CA ARG A 2 -11.13 -39.71 -17.32
C ARG A 2 -11.19 -38.90 -16.01
N SER A 3 -11.34 -39.55 -14.86
CA SER A 3 -11.37 -38.90 -13.53
C SER A 3 -10.04 -38.29 -13.08
N ILE A 4 -8.91 -38.79 -13.59
CA ILE A 4 -7.57 -38.26 -13.28
C ILE A 4 -7.35 -37.00 -14.11
N LEU A 5 -7.84 -36.99 -15.35
CA LEU A 5 -7.78 -35.83 -16.25
C LEU A 5 -8.59 -34.65 -15.70
N THR A 6 -9.80 -34.89 -15.17
CA THR A 6 -10.62 -33.84 -14.55
C THR A 6 -10.03 -33.30 -13.25
N ALA A 7 -9.43 -34.16 -12.40
CA ALA A 7 -8.76 -33.71 -11.19
C ALA A 7 -7.54 -32.82 -11.48
N LEU A 8 -6.78 -33.15 -12.53
CA LEU A 8 -5.61 -32.37 -12.94
C LEU A 8 -6.01 -30.97 -13.46
N THR A 9 -7.10 -30.88 -14.22
CA THR A 9 -7.60 -29.58 -14.71
C THR A 9 -8.12 -28.69 -13.58
N SER A 10 -8.79 -29.26 -12.57
CA SER A 10 -9.28 -28.48 -11.42
C SER A 10 -8.15 -27.98 -10.50
N ALA A 11 -7.07 -28.76 -10.33
CA ALA A 11 -5.91 -28.32 -9.56
C ALA A 11 -5.16 -27.17 -10.25
N MET A 12 -5.08 -27.19 -11.59
CA MET A 12 -4.43 -26.15 -12.38
C MET A 12 -5.20 -24.82 -12.37
N LEU A 13 -6.53 -24.86 -12.29
CA LEU A 13 -7.40 -23.69 -12.13
C LEU A 13 -7.27 -23.05 -10.73
N LEU A 14 -7.12 -23.85 -9.67
CA LEU A 14 -6.89 -23.32 -8.32
C LEU A 14 -5.53 -22.63 -8.17
N ALA A 15 -4.49 -23.18 -8.81
CA ALA A 15 -3.14 -22.59 -8.81
C ALA A 15 -3.05 -21.30 -9.65
N ALA A 16 -3.93 -21.12 -10.65
CA ALA A 16 -4.02 -19.89 -11.43
C ALA A 16 -4.82 -18.78 -10.72
N ALA A 17 -5.67 -19.13 -9.75
CA ALA A 17 -6.44 -18.18 -8.95
C ALA A 17 -5.67 -17.57 -7.78
N SER A 18 -4.51 -18.16 -7.42
CA SER A 18 -3.54 -17.53 -6.52
C SER A 18 -2.67 -16.53 -7.28
N SER A 19 -3.30 -15.53 -7.89
CA SER A 19 -2.60 -14.28 -8.16
C SER A 19 -2.21 -13.72 -6.80
N ALA A 20 -0.91 -13.80 -6.48
CA ALA A 20 -0.37 -13.15 -5.29
C ALA A 20 -0.86 -11.70 -5.32
N ALA A 21 -1.64 -11.30 -4.32
CA ALA A 21 -1.98 -9.91 -4.13
C ALA A 21 -0.64 -9.19 -3.89
N LEU A 22 -0.10 -8.60 -4.96
CA LEU A 22 1.00 -7.66 -4.87
C LEU A 22 0.40 -6.46 -4.17
N ALA A 23 0.54 -6.41 -2.84
CA ALA A 23 0.31 -5.18 -2.13
C ALA A 23 1.19 -4.13 -2.79
N GLU A 24 0.58 -3.07 -3.29
CA GLU A 24 1.30 -1.92 -3.81
C GLU A 24 2.17 -1.41 -2.65
N GLU A 25 3.49 -1.46 -2.80
CA GLU A 25 4.46 -1.10 -1.76
C GLU A 25 4.48 0.43 -1.59
N GLU A 26 3.33 1.02 -1.25
CA GLU A 26 3.13 2.46 -1.11
C GLU A 26 2.58 2.81 0.29
N LEU A 27 3.13 3.87 0.89
CA LEU A 27 2.72 4.46 2.15
C LEU A 27 2.30 5.91 1.89
N SER A 28 1.07 6.27 2.26
CA SER A 28 0.53 7.61 2.08
C SER A 28 0.54 8.36 3.42
N LEU A 29 1.57 9.17 3.63
CA LEU A 29 1.83 9.87 4.89
C LEU A 29 1.23 11.27 4.90
N TYR A 30 0.45 11.60 5.93
CA TYR A 30 -0.06 12.95 6.18
C TYR A 30 0.72 13.63 7.31
N ASN A 31 1.54 14.64 7.01
CA ASN A 31 2.44 15.27 7.98
C ASN A 31 2.53 16.79 7.82
N TRP A 32 3.14 17.47 8.79
CA TRP A 32 3.49 18.89 8.67
C TRP A 32 4.43 19.14 7.49
N GLY A 33 4.20 20.27 6.81
CA GLY A 33 5.10 20.72 5.74
C GLY A 33 6.54 20.86 6.21
N ASN A 34 7.48 20.35 5.40
CA ASN A 34 8.92 20.34 5.67
C ASN A 34 9.36 19.57 6.95
N TYR A 35 8.52 18.71 7.52
CA TYR A 35 8.88 17.90 8.70
C TYR A 35 9.41 16.51 8.34
N THR A 36 9.41 16.15 7.06
CA THR A 36 9.89 14.85 6.57
C THR A 36 11.14 15.05 5.73
N SER A 37 12.27 14.47 6.16
CA SER A 37 13.53 14.55 5.42
C SER A 37 13.48 13.68 4.16
N PRO A 38 13.78 14.22 2.96
CA PRO A 38 13.87 13.43 1.73
C PRO A 38 14.91 12.29 1.83
N GLU A 39 16.03 12.52 2.51
CA GLU A 39 17.06 11.50 2.69
C GLU A 39 16.57 10.32 3.54
N LEU A 40 15.71 10.59 4.53
CA LEU A 40 15.11 9.53 5.33
C LEU A 40 14.07 8.73 4.54
N LEU A 41 13.31 9.38 3.65
CA LEU A 41 12.39 8.69 2.75
C LEU A 41 13.13 7.76 1.79
N GLU A 42 14.23 8.23 1.21
CA GLU A 42 15.06 7.40 0.32
C GLU A 42 15.69 6.22 1.07
N LYS A 43 16.20 6.46 2.29
CA LYS A 43 16.73 5.39 3.14
C LYS A 43 15.64 4.37 3.48
N PHE A 44 14.46 4.83 3.90
CA PHE A 44 13.33 3.96 4.23
C PHE A 44 12.94 3.09 3.03
N LYS A 45 12.78 3.69 1.85
CA LYS A 45 12.47 2.96 0.61
C LYS A 45 13.55 1.93 0.28
N LYS A 46 14.83 2.27 0.45
CA LYS A 46 15.93 1.33 0.21
C LYS A 46 15.90 0.12 1.15
N GLU A 47 15.50 0.32 2.40
CA GLU A 47 15.43 -0.74 3.41
C GLU A 47 14.17 -1.61 3.29
N THR A 48 13.04 -1.03 2.89
CA THR A 48 11.73 -1.69 2.93
C THR A 48 11.13 -2.02 1.57
N GLY A 49 11.61 -1.39 0.49
CA GLY A 49 10.95 -1.39 -0.82
C GLY A 49 9.79 -0.38 -0.93
N ILE A 50 9.30 0.13 0.20
CA ILE A 50 8.06 0.92 0.25
C ILE A 50 8.32 2.37 -0.19
N LYS A 51 7.57 2.82 -1.19
CA LYS A 51 7.53 4.21 -1.63
C LYS A 51 6.61 5.01 -0.72
N VAL A 52 7.11 6.13 -0.20
CA VAL A 52 6.30 7.02 0.64
C VAL A 52 5.87 8.24 -0.17
N THR A 53 4.58 8.56 -0.15
CA THR A 53 4.03 9.83 -0.64
C THR A 53 3.63 10.66 0.56
N VAL A 54 4.13 11.90 0.64
CA VAL A 54 3.81 12.82 1.73
C VAL A 54 2.81 13.86 1.24
N THR A 55 1.72 14.01 1.98
CA THR A 55 0.81 15.16 1.86
C THR A 55 1.01 16.07 3.06
N ASP A 56 1.29 17.33 2.77
CA ASP A 56 1.61 18.31 3.80
C ASP A 56 0.34 18.99 4.34
N TYR A 57 0.40 19.41 5.61
CA TYR A 57 -0.51 20.37 6.21
C TYR A 57 0.23 21.46 6.98
N ASP A 58 -0.48 22.56 7.22
CA ASP A 58 0.05 23.82 7.76
C ASP A 58 -0.56 24.22 9.11
N SER A 59 -1.58 23.50 9.58
CA SER A 59 -2.23 23.75 10.86
C SER A 59 -2.93 22.51 11.40
N ASN A 60 -3.14 22.49 12.72
CA ASN A 60 -3.95 21.46 13.36
C ASN A 60 -5.41 21.49 12.89
N ASP A 61 -5.94 22.67 12.55
CA ASP A 61 -7.32 22.81 12.07
C ASP A 61 -7.48 22.18 10.69
N THR A 62 -6.50 22.38 9.79
CA THR A 62 -6.42 21.70 8.48
C THR A 62 -6.38 20.18 8.67
N ALA A 63 -5.50 19.70 9.55
CA ALA A 63 -5.33 18.27 9.82
C ALA A 63 -6.60 17.64 10.41
N LEU A 64 -7.17 18.28 11.42
CA LEU A 64 -8.39 17.81 12.08
C LEU A 64 -9.58 17.78 11.13
N SER A 65 -9.71 18.77 10.25
CA SER A 65 -10.77 18.81 9.25
C SER A 65 -10.70 17.63 8.29
N LYS A 66 -9.48 17.23 7.87
CA LYS A 66 -9.28 16.04 7.02
C LYS A 66 -9.67 14.76 7.73
N VAL A 67 -9.25 14.57 8.98
CA VAL A 67 -9.60 13.39 9.79
C VAL A 67 -11.11 13.31 10.00
N ARG A 68 -11.76 14.42 10.34
CA ARG A 68 -13.22 14.48 10.53
C ARG A 68 -14.01 14.17 9.26
N ALA A 69 -13.46 14.50 8.10
CA ALA A 69 -14.05 14.16 6.80
C ALA A 69 -13.90 12.67 6.43
N GLY A 70 -13.32 11.86 7.31
CA GLY A 70 -13.17 10.41 7.16
C GLY A 70 -11.72 9.93 7.14
N GLY A 71 -10.73 10.83 7.01
CA GLY A 71 -9.31 10.49 7.07
C GLY A 71 -8.82 9.52 5.98
N SER A 72 -9.63 9.25 4.96
CA SER A 72 -9.33 8.26 3.91
C SER A 72 -8.16 8.70 3.02
N GLY A 73 -7.38 7.73 2.54
CA GLY A 73 -6.28 7.95 1.59
C GLY A 73 -4.92 8.22 2.25
N PHE A 74 -4.86 8.09 3.57
CA PHE A 74 -3.64 8.12 4.38
C PHE A 74 -3.62 6.92 5.30
N ASP A 75 -2.41 6.46 5.64
CA ASP A 75 -2.16 5.31 6.52
C ASP A 75 -1.86 5.73 7.96
#